data_AF-M6QRA3-F1
#
_entry.id   AF-M6QRA3-F1
#
_cell.length_a   1.000
_cell.length_b   1.000
_cell.length_c   1.000
_cell.angle_alpha   90.00
_cell.angle_beta   90.00
_cell.angle_gamma   90.00
#
_symmetry.space_group_name_H-M   'P 1'
#
loop_
_entity.id
_entity.type
_entity.pdbx_description
1 polymer ?
#
loop_
_entity_poly.entity_id
_entity_poly.type
_entity_poly.pdbx_seq_one_letter_code
_entity_poly.pdbx_strand_id
1 'polypeptide(L)'
;MKRTFVVYLVVLLFAFDLAGEEFSEPYQNIKSYIERGNLKTAQESLSDLLKIYPDDAVLQLYQNKLWIAYADSFFQKGSINLALSYYSKVDKEWANNPHVKSQIRKCLNNFKSVSEIQRLPAKMIENTEPTVSTIPSEGILSGLEEIKDQISNVQWIAFLNLGILSILIGYSVFFRKR
;
A
#
# COMPACT_ATOMS: atom_id res chain seq x y z
N MET A 1 9.83 -51.21 0.40
CA MET A 1 10.21 -49.78 0.44
C MET A 1 9.78 -48.98 -0.80
N LYS A 2 9.89 -49.48 -2.04
CA LYS A 2 9.48 -48.70 -3.24
C LYS A 2 7.97 -48.43 -3.35
N ARG A 3 7.11 -49.38 -2.91
CA ARG A 3 5.64 -49.24 -2.97
C ARG A 3 5.07 -48.23 -1.95
N THR A 4 5.65 -48.13 -0.76
CA THR A 4 5.22 -47.17 0.26
C THR A 4 5.58 -45.73 -0.12
N PHE A 5 6.73 -45.52 -0.78
CA PHE A 5 7.14 -44.21 -1.31
C PHE A 5 6.16 -43.65 -2.35
N VAL A 6 5.66 -44.50 -3.25
CA VAL A 6 4.66 -44.10 -4.26
C VAL A 6 3.34 -43.68 -3.59
N VAL A 7 2.92 -44.36 -2.54
CA VAL A 7 1.71 -43.99 -1.78
C VAL A 7 1.87 -42.64 -1.09
N TYR A 8 3.02 -42.39 -0.44
CA TYR A 8 3.30 -41.08 0.14
C TYR A 8 3.38 -39.96 -0.91
N LEU A 9 3.95 -40.24 -2.09
CA LEU A 9 4.01 -39.28 -3.19
C LEU A 9 2.61 -38.92 -3.71
N VAL A 10 1.71 -39.91 -3.87
CA VAL A 10 0.34 -39.69 -4.32
C VAL A 10 -0.48 -38.92 -3.29
N VAL A 11 -0.32 -39.22 -2.00
CA VAL A 11 -0.98 -38.48 -0.91
C VAL A 11 -0.47 -37.04 -0.82
N LEU A 12 0.83 -36.82 -1.04
CA LEU A 12 1.43 -35.47 -1.06
C LEU A 12 0.91 -34.64 -2.24
N LEU A 13 0.76 -35.25 -3.42
CA LEU A 13 0.21 -34.58 -4.61
C LEU A 13 -1.27 -34.21 -4.43
N PHE A 14 -2.06 -35.09 -3.81
CA PHE A 14 -3.46 -34.79 -3.47
C PHE A 14 -3.60 -33.69 -2.42
N ALA A 15 -2.68 -33.62 -1.45
CA ALA A 15 -2.68 -32.55 -0.45
C ALA A 15 -2.32 -31.17 -1.06
N PHE A 16 -1.55 -31.14 -2.15
CA PHE A 16 -1.22 -29.90 -2.86
C PHE A 16 -2.40 -29.34 -3.67
N ASP A 17 -3.21 -30.20 -4.28
CA ASP A 17 -4.39 -29.78 -5.06
C ASP A 17 -5.46 -29.14 -4.17
N LEU A 18 -5.63 -29.64 -2.94
CA LEU A 18 -6.64 -29.11 -2.00
C LEU A 18 -6.29 -27.74 -1.38
N ALA A 19 -5.04 -27.28 -1.49
CA ALA A 19 -4.56 -26.08 -0.81
C ALA A 19 -4.55 -24.81 -1.68
N GLY A 20 -4.81 -24.91 -2.99
CA GLY A 20 -4.52 -23.83 -3.96
C GLY A 20 -5.71 -22.98 -4.42
N GLU A 21 -6.94 -23.48 -4.33
CA GLU A 21 -8.03 -22.91 -5.14
C GLU A 21 -8.68 -21.67 -4.49
N GLU A 22 -9.00 -21.72 -3.20
CA GLU A 22 -9.85 -20.71 -2.54
C GLU A 22 -9.12 -19.40 -2.17
N PHE A 23 -7.82 -19.47 -1.85
CA PHE A 23 -7.03 -18.26 -1.55
C PHE A 23 -6.58 -17.51 -2.80
N SER A 24 -6.72 -18.08 -4.01
CA SER A 24 -6.21 -17.44 -5.23
C SER A 24 -7.19 -16.40 -5.80
N GLU A 25 -8.50 -16.63 -5.68
CA GLU A 25 -9.51 -15.80 -6.33
C GLU A 25 -9.51 -14.33 -5.85
N PRO A 26 -9.45 -14.02 -4.53
CA PRO A 26 -9.48 -12.63 -4.07
C PRO A 26 -8.29 -11.81 -4.61
N TYR A 27 -7.11 -12.42 -4.66
CA TYR A 27 -5.88 -11.79 -5.17
C TYR A 27 -5.95 -11.57 -6.68
N GLN A 28 -6.49 -12.53 -7.44
CA GLN A 28 -6.68 -12.38 -8.89
C GLN A 28 -7.72 -11.31 -9.21
N ASN A 29 -8.80 -11.24 -8.43
CA ASN A 29 -9.85 -10.25 -8.59
C ASN A 29 -9.30 -8.83 -8.37
N ILE A 30 -8.56 -8.59 -7.29
CA ILE A 30 -7.92 -7.29 -7.03
C ILE A 30 -7.01 -6.88 -8.19
N LYS A 31 -6.15 -7.80 -8.64
CA LYS A 31 -5.28 -7.56 -9.80
C LYS A 31 -6.09 -7.14 -11.03
N SER A 32 -7.16 -7.88 -11.33
CA SER A 32 -8.02 -7.58 -12.48
C SER A 32 -8.71 -6.21 -12.37
N TYR A 33 -9.13 -5.80 -11.18
CA TYR A 33 -9.76 -4.49 -10.96
C TYR A 33 -8.77 -3.35 -11.18
N ILE A 34 -7.52 -3.51 -10.72
CA ILE A 34 -6.44 -2.54 -10.98
C ILE A 34 -6.17 -2.42 -12.48
N GLU A 35 -6.02 -3.55 -13.18
CA GLU A 35 -5.74 -3.57 -14.63
C GLU A 35 -6.87 -2.97 -15.47
N ARG A 36 -8.13 -3.11 -15.03
CA ARG A 36 -9.30 -2.50 -15.67
C ARG A 36 -9.51 -1.03 -15.31
N GLY A 37 -8.70 -0.47 -14.40
CA GLY A 37 -8.86 0.90 -13.92
C GLY A 37 -10.03 1.13 -12.97
N ASN A 38 -10.66 0.06 -12.46
CA ASN A 38 -11.70 0.17 -11.43
C ASN A 38 -11.05 0.32 -10.05
N LEU A 39 -10.45 1.49 -9.82
CA LEU A 39 -9.61 1.74 -8.66
C LEU A 39 -10.41 1.72 -7.35
N LYS A 40 -11.68 2.12 -7.39
CA LYS A 40 -12.54 2.14 -6.20
C LYS A 40 -12.82 0.72 -5.70
N THR A 41 -13.30 -0.17 -6.56
CA THR A 41 -13.56 -1.57 -6.19
C THR A 41 -12.26 -2.29 -5.81
N ALA A 42 -11.15 -2.00 -6.52
CA ALA A 42 -9.84 -2.53 -6.14
C ALA A 42 -9.44 -2.11 -4.72
N GLN A 43 -9.62 -0.84 -4.36
CA GLN A 43 -9.30 -0.31 -3.02
C GLN A 43 -10.17 -0.95 -1.94
N GLU A 44 -11.47 -1.11 -2.19
CA GLU A 44 -12.41 -1.74 -1.25
C GLU A 44 -11.99 -3.19 -0.97
N SER A 45 -11.87 -4.02 -2.02
CA SER A 45 -11.47 -5.42 -1.89
C SER A 45 -10.08 -5.59 -1.26
N LEU A 46 -9.12 -4.73 -1.62
CA LEU A 46 -7.78 -4.75 -1.03
C LEU A 46 -7.79 -4.35 0.45
N SER A 47 -8.58 -3.35 0.82
CA SER A 47 -8.65 -2.86 2.20
C SER A 47 -9.18 -3.92 3.17
N ASP A 48 -10.12 -4.74 2.73
CA ASP A 48 -10.68 -5.81 3.55
C ASP A 48 -9.67 -6.93 3.78
N LEU A 49 -8.90 -7.29 2.76
CA LEU A 49 -7.82 -8.28 2.91
C LEU A 49 -6.65 -7.77 3.75
N LEU A 50 -6.27 -6.49 3.60
CA LEU A 50 -5.18 -5.89 4.40
C LEU A 50 -5.52 -5.77 5.88
N LYS A 51 -6.80 -5.66 6.26
CA LYS A 51 -7.21 -5.72 7.69
C LYS A 51 -6.91 -7.08 8.31
N ILE A 52 -7.03 -8.15 7.52
CA ILE A 52 -6.82 -9.52 7.97
C ILE A 52 -5.34 -9.90 7.89
N TYR A 53 -4.66 -9.49 6.80
CA TYR A 53 -3.28 -9.82 6.48
C TYR A 53 -2.46 -8.55 6.15
N PRO A 54 -2.14 -7.70 7.15
CA PRO A 54 -1.48 -6.41 6.91
C PRO A 54 -0.04 -6.54 6.38
N ASP A 55 0.64 -7.62 6.73
CA ASP A 55 2.05 -7.87 6.37
C ASP A 55 2.21 -8.74 5.12
N ASP A 56 1.11 -9.02 4.40
CA ASP A 56 1.18 -9.81 3.16
C ASP A 56 1.86 -9.03 2.04
N ALA A 57 2.98 -9.55 1.56
CA ALA A 57 3.79 -8.90 0.54
C ALA A 57 3.08 -8.74 -0.82
N VAL A 58 2.16 -9.65 -1.17
CA VAL A 58 1.38 -9.57 -2.41
C VAL A 58 0.33 -8.47 -2.30
N LEU A 59 -0.37 -8.38 -1.17
CA LEU A 59 -1.32 -7.30 -0.91
C LEU A 59 -0.62 -5.94 -0.86
N GLN A 60 0.55 -5.84 -0.23
CA GLN A 60 1.36 -4.61 -0.25
C GLN A 60 1.80 -4.22 -1.67
N LEU A 61 2.18 -5.21 -2.50
CA LEU A 61 2.48 -4.97 -3.91
C LEU A 61 1.24 -4.44 -4.67
N TYR A 62 0.05 -4.98 -4.42
CA TYR A 62 -1.19 -4.48 -5.01
C TYR A 62 -1.55 -3.08 -4.51
N GLN A 63 -1.32 -2.77 -3.23
CA GLN A 63 -1.48 -1.42 -2.68
C GLN A 63 -0.58 -0.41 -3.40
N ASN A 64 0.68 -0.78 -3.62
CA ASN A 64 1.62 0.06 -4.37
C ASN A 64 1.18 0.25 -5.83
N LYS A 65 0.74 -0.80 -6.52
CA LYS A 65 0.20 -0.70 -7.89
C LYS A 65 -1.03 0.21 -7.96
N LEU A 66 -1.92 0.12 -6.97
CA LEU A 66 -3.11 0.95 -6.88
C LEU A 66 -2.77 2.43 -6.66
N TRP A 67 -1.80 2.74 -5.79
CA TRP A 67 -1.29 4.10 -5.62
C TRP A 67 -0.64 4.66 -6.88
N ILE A 68 0.10 3.84 -7.64
CA ILE A 68 0.63 4.24 -8.96
C ILE A 68 -0.53 4.60 -9.90
N ALA A 69 -1.57 3.77 -9.98
CA ALA A 69 -2.71 4.04 -10.86
C ALA A 69 -3.45 5.34 -10.48
N TYR A 70 -3.64 5.61 -9.18
CA TYR A 70 -4.16 6.89 -8.71
C TYR A 70 -3.24 8.06 -9.10
N ALA A 71 -1.94 7.92 -8.88
CA ALA A 71 -0.95 8.95 -9.23
C ALA A 71 -0.96 9.27 -10.72
N ASP A 72 -1.00 8.24 -11.57
CA ASP A 72 -1.07 8.38 -13.03
C ASP A 72 -2.35 9.12 -13.45
N SER A 73 -3.50 8.76 -12.86
CA SER A 73 -4.77 9.48 -13.08
C SER A 73 -4.68 10.95 -12.66
N PHE A 74 -4.09 11.26 -11.50
CA PHE A 74 -3.92 12.65 -11.06
C PHE A 74 -2.94 13.42 -11.95
N PHE A 75 -1.88 12.77 -12.41
CA PHE A 75 -0.91 13.36 -13.32
C PHE A 75 -1.56 13.74 -14.66
N GLN A 76 -2.36 12.83 -15.24
CA GLN A 76 -3.12 13.08 -16.46
C GLN A 76 -4.13 14.22 -16.31
N LYS A 77 -4.77 14.34 -15.13
CA LYS A 77 -5.69 15.44 -14.80
C LYS A 77 -4.99 16.77 -14.50
N GLY A 78 -3.66 16.84 -14.57
CA GLY A 78 -2.88 18.05 -14.26
C GLY A 78 -2.75 18.35 -12.78
N SER A 79 -3.21 17.47 -11.89
CA SER A 79 -3.10 17.61 -10.44
C SER A 79 -1.72 17.15 -9.94
N ILE A 80 -0.66 17.86 -10.36
CA ILE A 80 0.74 17.44 -10.17
C ILE A 80 1.11 17.29 -8.69
N ASN A 81 0.58 18.12 -7.80
CA ASN A 81 0.81 18.01 -6.34
C ASN A 81 0.29 16.67 -5.79
N LEU A 82 -0.92 16.28 -6.18
CA LEU A 82 -1.53 15.02 -5.73
C LEU A 82 -0.79 13.83 -6.33
N ALA A 83 -0.47 13.88 -7.63
CA ALA A 83 0.32 12.84 -8.29
C ALA A 83 1.66 12.63 -7.59
N LEU A 84 2.40 13.71 -7.31
CA LEU A 84 3.69 13.66 -6.62
C LEU A 84 3.56 13.07 -5.20
N SER A 85 2.50 13.42 -4.46
CA SER A 85 2.24 12.86 -3.13
C SER A 85 2.08 11.33 -3.18
N TYR A 86 1.27 10.82 -4.12
CA TYR A 86 1.09 9.38 -4.29
C TYR A 86 2.36 8.67 -4.78
N TYR A 87 3.07 9.22 -5.78
CA TYR A 87 4.35 8.64 -6.20
C TYR A 87 5.38 8.61 -5.07
N SER A 88 5.44 9.64 -4.24
CA SER A 88 6.37 9.70 -3.10
C SER A 88 6.04 8.66 -2.03
N LYS A 89 4.76 8.31 -1.84
CA LYS A 89 4.38 7.17 -0.98
C LYS A 89 4.93 5.87 -1.54
N VAL A 90 4.75 5.63 -2.83
CA VAL A 90 5.24 4.41 -3.49
C VAL A 90 6.78 4.36 -3.49
N ASP A 91 7.48 5.48 -3.65
CA ASP A 91 8.95 5.51 -3.64
C ASP A 91 9.54 5.14 -2.27
N LYS A 92 8.81 5.35 -1.16
CA LYS A 92 9.24 4.89 0.17
C LYS A 92 9.19 3.37 0.29
N GLU A 93 8.11 2.75 -0.18
CA GLU A 93 7.87 1.31 -0.08
C GLU A 93 8.54 0.51 -1.22
N TRP A 94 8.74 1.15 -2.38
CA TRP A 94 9.26 0.54 -3.59
C TRP A 94 10.27 1.45 -4.30
N ALA A 95 11.32 1.83 -3.56
CA ALA A 95 12.34 2.79 -3.96
C ALA A 95 13.09 2.49 -5.27
N ASN A 96 13.03 1.26 -5.79
CA ASN A 96 13.71 0.88 -7.04
C ASN A 96 12.77 0.77 -8.23
N ASN A 97 11.54 1.29 -8.13
CA ASN A 97 10.62 1.29 -9.26
C ASN A 97 11.03 2.35 -10.32
N PRO A 98 11.43 1.94 -11.55
CA PRO A 98 11.91 2.87 -12.57
C PRO A 98 10.79 3.80 -13.09
N HIS A 99 9.55 3.30 -13.16
CA HIS A 99 8.40 4.08 -13.59
C HIS A 99 8.15 5.24 -12.61
N VAL A 100 8.10 4.94 -11.31
CA VAL A 100 7.85 5.94 -10.25
C VAL A 100 8.93 7.02 -10.26
N LYS A 101 10.22 6.64 -10.32
CA LYS A 101 11.33 7.61 -10.41
C LYS A 101 11.24 8.51 -11.63
N SER A 102 10.86 7.95 -12.78
CA SER A 102 10.66 8.74 -13.99
C SER A 102 9.50 9.73 -13.81
N GLN A 103 8.37 9.31 -13.25
CA GLN A 103 7.21 10.18 -13.06
C GLN A 103 7.47 11.28 -12.03
N ILE A 104 8.14 10.99 -10.91
CA ILE A 104 8.56 12.00 -9.93
C ILE A 104 9.39 13.11 -10.60
N ARG A 105 10.38 12.73 -11.43
CA ARG A 105 11.18 13.71 -12.17
C ARG A 105 10.34 14.58 -13.11
N LYS A 106 9.39 13.98 -13.83
CA LYS A 106 8.45 14.72 -14.69
C LYS A 106 7.60 15.71 -13.88
N CYS A 107 7.05 15.29 -12.74
CA CYS A 107 6.31 16.18 -11.84
C CYS A 107 7.17 17.37 -11.40
N LEU A 108 8.40 17.12 -10.94
CA LEU A 108 9.31 18.17 -10.48
C LEU A 108 9.70 19.16 -11.59
N ASN A 109 9.87 18.67 -12.82
CA ASN A 109 10.15 19.54 -13.96
C ASN A 109 8.95 20.45 -14.29
N ASN A 110 7.73 19.93 -14.22
CA ASN A 110 6.51 20.73 -14.39
C ASN A 110 6.38 21.82 -13.31
N PHE A 111 6.80 21.56 -12.07
CA PHE A 111 6.85 22.60 -11.04
C PHE A 111 7.87 23.69 -11.36
N LYS A 112 9.06 23.31 -11.83
CA LYS A 112 10.09 24.28 -12.21
C LYS A 112 9.61 25.21 -13.33
N SER A 113 9.00 24.66 -14.39
CA SER A 113 8.45 25.46 -15.48
C SER A 113 7.35 26.42 -15.02
N VAL A 114 6.44 26.00 -14.13
CA VAL A 114 5.40 26.90 -13.58
C VAL A 114 6.01 28.01 -12.72
N SER A 115 7.02 27.69 -11.92
CA SER A 115 7.72 28.69 -11.09
C SER A 115 8.57 29.68 -11.90
N GLU A 116 9.04 29.27 -13.07
CA GLU A 116 9.87 30.08 -13.96
C GLU A 116 9.02 31.04 -14.81
N ILE A 117 7.81 30.62 -15.22
CA ILE A 117 6.82 31.48 -15.87
C ILE A 117 6.35 32.60 -14.93
N GLN A 118 6.25 32.35 -13.62
CA GLN A 118 5.89 33.38 -12.63
C GLN A 118 7.03 34.38 -12.33
N ARG A 119 8.26 34.15 -12.81
CA ARG A 119 9.42 35.02 -12.56
C ARG A 119 9.76 35.99 -13.71
N LEU A 120 8.99 35.99 -14.81
CA LEU A 120 9.12 37.00 -15.86
C LEU A 120 8.29 38.26 -15.49
N PRO A 121 8.84 39.48 -15.62
CA PRO A 121 8.21 40.67 -15.04
C PRO A 121 7.13 41.22 -15.98
N ALA A 122 5.88 41.19 -15.54
CA ALA A 122 4.82 41.98 -16.18
C ALA A 122 4.00 42.70 -15.11
N LYS A 123 4.32 43.99 -15.00
CA LYS A 123 3.54 45.04 -14.37
C LYS A 123 2.15 45.15 -15.01
N MET A 124 1.13 45.35 -14.16
CA MET A 124 -0.22 45.89 -14.41
C MET A 124 -1.29 45.03 -15.10
N ILE A 125 -2.33 44.69 -14.31
CA ILE A 125 -3.80 44.87 -14.47
C ILE A 125 -4.43 43.79 -13.54
N GLU A 126 -4.73 44.11 -12.28
CA GLU A 126 -5.97 44.76 -11.81
C GLU A 126 -7.24 43.87 -11.95
N ASN A 127 -7.75 43.47 -10.78
CA ASN A 127 -9.11 43.02 -10.41
C ASN A 127 -9.60 41.63 -10.84
N THR A 128 -9.63 40.69 -9.89
CA THR A 128 -10.84 40.04 -9.31
C THR A 128 -10.44 38.91 -8.34
N GLU A 129 -10.67 39.09 -7.04
CA GLU A 129 -10.81 38.00 -6.04
C GLU A 129 -12.32 37.69 -5.85
N PRO A 130 -12.73 36.61 -5.16
CA PRO A 130 -12.25 35.23 -5.17
C PRO A 130 -13.43 34.24 -5.31
N THR A 131 -13.20 32.97 -5.65
CA THR A 131 -14.18 31.91 -5.34
C THR A 131 -13.48 30.73 -4.69
N VAL A 132 -13.40 30.83 -3.36
CA VAL A 132 -13.09 29.74 -2.45
C VAL A 132 -14.24 28.74 -2.52
N SER A 133 -13.99 27.60 -3.16
CA SER A 133 -14.80 26.40 -3.00
C SER A 133 -14.17 25.55 -1.90
N THR A 134 -14.66 25.76 -0.68
CA THR A 134 -14.40 24.93 0.49
C THR A 134 -14.73 23.47 0.17
N ILE A 135 -13.73 22.58 0.24
CA ILE A 135 -13.93 21.12 0.30
C ILE A 135 -13.55 20.69 1.73
N PRO A 136 -14.31 19.80 2.39
CA PRO A 136 -14.33 19.66 3.85
C PRO A 136 -13.06 18.94 4.32
N SER A 137 -12.23 19.65 5.09
CA SER A 137 -10.99 19.10 5.67
C SER A 137 -11.20 18.40 7.02
N GLU A 138 -12.37 18.54 7.64
CA GLU A 138 -12.64 18.05 9.00
C GLU A 138 -12.73 16.52 9.11
N GLY A 139 -13.23 15.82 8.09
CA GLY A 139 -13.39 14.36 8.14
C GLY A 139 -12.09 13.57 7.94
N ILE A 140 -11.07 14.17 7.30
CA ILE A 140 -9.81 13.48 6.99
C ILE A 140 -8.82 13.59 8.15
N LEU A 141 -8.83 14.72 8.87
CA LEU A 141 -7.95 14.94 10.02
C LEU A 141 -8.38 14.14 11.25
N SER A 142 -9.70 14.03 11.50
CA SER A 142 -10.25 13.25 12.63
C SER A 142 -9.97 11.74 12.47
N GLY A 143 -10.07 11.20 11.26
CA GLY A 143 -9.69 9.80 11.00
C GLY A 143 -8.18 9.55 11.15
N LEU A 144 -7.31 10.51 10.83
CA LEU A 144 -5.86 10.36 10.96
C LEU A 144 -5.39 10.36 12.42
N GLU A 145 -6.04 11.16 13.27
CA GLU A 145 -5.73 11.26 14.70
C GLU A 145 -6.17 9.98 15.43
N GLU A 146 -7.34 9.43 15.07
CA GLU A 146 -7.84 8.15 15.59
C GLU A 146 -6.98 6.95 15.15
N ILE A 147 -6.49 6.95 13.90
CA ILE A 147 -5.57 5.90 13.40
C ILE A 147 -4.22 5.95 14.12
N LYS A 148 -3.70 7.15 14.41
CA LYS A 148 -2.42 7.30 15.13
C LYS A 148 -2.51 6.77 16.56
N ASP A 149 -3.63 6.99 17.25
CA ASP A 149 -3.81 6.54 18.63
C ASP A 149 -3.98 5.01 18.73
N GLN A 150 -4.59 4.39 17.72
CA GLN A 150 -4.68 2.92 17.63
C GLN A 150 -3.34 2.25 17.33
N ILE A 151 -2.47 2.85 16.52
CA ILE A 151 -1.14 2.31 16.20
C ILE A 151 -0.23 2.21 17.44
N SER A 152 -0.30 3.22 18.33
CA SER A 152 0.43 3.22 19.61
C SER A 152 0.05 2.02 20.50
N ASN A 153 -1.25 1.72 20.56
CA ASN A 153 -1.78 0.66 21.42
C ASN A 153 -1.41 -0.74 20.89
N VAL A 154 -1.37 -0.93 19.57
CA VAL A 154 -1.00 -2.21 18.93
C VAL A 154 0.51 -2.50 19.09
N GLN A 155 1.37 -1.47 19.04
CA GLN A 155 2.80 -1.64 19.30
C GLN A 155 3.06 -2.21 20.71
N TRP A 156 2.34 -1.74 21.72
CA TRP A 156 2.46 -2.26 23.10
C TRP A 156 2.03 -3.72 23.24
N ILE A 157 0.98 -4.14 22.54
CA ILE A 157 0.51 -5.54 22.53
C ILE A 157 1.54 -6.46 21.86
N ALA A 158 2.17 -6.02 20.78
CA ALA A 158 3.22 -6.77 20.11
C ALA A 158 4.45 -6.97 21.02
N PHE A 159 4.85 -5.96 21.80
CA PHE A 159 5.92 -6.09 22.78
C PHE A 159 5.59 -7.07 23.92
N LEU A 160 4.34 -7.07 24.40
CA LEU A 160 3.88 -8.02 25.42
C LEU A 160 3.90 -9.46 24.91
N ASN A 161 3.38 -9.70 23.70
CA ASN A 161 3.37 -11.05 23.10
C ASN A 161 4.79 -11.57 22.81
N LEU A 162 5.70 -10.70 22.36
CA LEU A 162 7.11 -11.07 22.13
C LEU A 162 7.84 -11.39 23.45
N GLY A 163 7.51 -10.67 24.53
CA GLY A 163 8.01 -10.96 25.88
C GLY A 163 7.56 -12.32 26.39
N ILE A 164 6.27 -12.65 26.24
CA ILE A 164 5.70 -13.94 26.66
C ILE A 164 6.32 -15.10 25.86
N LEU A 165 6.49 -14.94 24.54
CA LEU A 165 7.13 -15.94 23.69
C LEU A 165 8.60 -16.19 24.10
N SER A 166 9.32 -15.13 24.45
CA SER A 166 10.72 -15.22 24.89
C SER A 166 10.85 -15.97 26.23
N ILE A 167 9.92 -15.77 27.16
CA ILE A 167 9.87 -16.50 28.44
C ILE A 167 9.54 -17.98 28.20
N LEU A 168 8.58 -18.29 27.33
CA LEU A 168 8.21 -19.66 27.00
C LEU A 168 9.34 -20.43 26.31
N ILE A 169 10.05 -19.80 25.38
CA ILE A 169 11.23 -20.38 24.74
C ILE A 169 12.34 -20.61 25.77
N GLY A 170 12.61 -19.62 26.63
CA GLY A 170 13.59 -19.76 27.73
C GLY A 170 13.25 -20.91 28.67
N TYR A 171 11.98 -21.05 29.06
CA TYR A 171 11.51 -22.13 29.92
C TYR A 171 11.66 -23.52 29.25
N SER A 172 11.36 -23.62 27.96
CA SER A 172 11.48 -24.87 27.19
C SER A 172 12.94 -25.33 27.02
N VAL A 173 13.89 -24.38 26.89
CA VAL A 173 15.31 -24.68 26.75
C VAL A 173 15.94 -25.04 28.11
N PHE A 174 15.49 -24.42 29.20
CA PHE A 174 16.02 -24.68 30.54
C PHE A 174 15.58 -26.04 31.10
N PHE A 175 14.36 -26.49 30.81
CA PHE A 175 13.84 -27.80 31.27
C PHE A 175 14.24 -28.99 30.40
N ARG A 176 14.80 -28.78 29.21
CA ARG A 176 15.31 -29.86 28.34
C ARG A 176 16.68 -30.40 28.76
N LYS A 177 17.32 -29.78 29.77
CA LYS A 177 18.68 -30.11 30.23
C LYS A 177 18.75 -30.73 31.63
N ARG A 178 17.61 -31.04 32.26
CA ARG A 178 17.52 -31.89 33.46
C ARG A 178 16.97 -33.26 33.11
#